data_AF-A0A5E7HYK4-F1
#
_entry.id   AF-A0A5E7HYK4-F1
#
_cell.length_a   1.000
_cell.length_b   1.000
_cell.length_c   1.000
_cell.angle_alpha   90.00
_cell.angle_beta   90.00
_cell.angle_gamma   90.00
#
_symmetry.space_group_name_H-M   'P 1'
#
loop_
_entity.id
_entity.type
_entity.pdbx_description
1 polymer ?
#
loop_
_entity_poly.entity_id
_entity_poly.type
_entity_poly.pdbx_seq_one_letter_code
_entity_poly.pdbx_strand_id
1 'polypeptide(L)'
;MLPEPLTPLLKRPFVHGAWDCWQVCADWYKREWGLEFEAFKRADGWWESKDNTSLYEANYEAAGFYRVDQPQRGDMIVMEVGRTVYPNHAGIFLGSDPALPGEDGATFGPGPFLLHHLYGRPSEVIVFGGPWLDRTRLILRHKDAQTTT
;
A
#
# COMPACT_ATOMS: atom_id res chain seq x y z
N MET A 1 -25.95 16.30 -8.36
CA MET A 1 -24.72 16.14 -7.57
C MET A 1 -23.71 15.52 -8.50
N LEU A 2 -22.66 16.25 -8.90
CA LEU A 2 -21.56 15.66 -9.68
C LEU A 2 -20.81 14.71 -8.74
N PRO A 3 -20.39 13.52 -9.18
CA PRO A 3 -19.51 12.68 -8.36
C PRO A 3 -18.25 13.50 -8.04
N GLU A 4 -17.84 13.49 -6.77
CA GLU A 4 -16.54 14.02 -6.36
C GLU A 4 -15.45 13.44 -7.28
N PRO A 5 -14.52 14.26 -7.80
CA PRO A 5 -13.43 13.74 -8.61
C PRO A 5 -12.65 12.71 -7.79
N LEU A 6 -12.66 11.46 -8.25
CA LEU A 6 -11.88 10.38 -7.67
C LEU A 6 -10.41 10.80 -7.62
N THR A 7 -9.81 10.79 -6.43
CA THR A 7 -8.38 11.07 -6.28
C THR A 7 -7.60 10.01 -7.07
N PRO A 8 -6.90 10.35 -8.16
CA PRO A 8 -6.22 9.36 -9.01
C PRO A 8 -5.20 8.60 -8.18
N LEU A 9 -5.12 7.27 -8.24
CA LEU A 9 -4.16 6.43 -7.50
C LEU A 9 -2.83 6.28 -8.25
N LEU A 10 -2.83 6.40 -9.57
CA LEU A 10 -1.66 6.23 -10.44
C LEU A 10 -1.02 7.54 -10.86
N LYS A 11 0.26 7.45 -11.24
CA LYS A 11 1.06 8.55 -11.82
C LYS A 11 1.16 9.79 -10.91
N ARG A 12 0.93 9.63 -9.61
CA ARG A 12 1.11 10.71 -8.62
C ARG A 12 2.60 11.00 -8.49
N PRO A 13 3.05 12.27 -8.45
CA PRO A 13 4.41 12.56 -8.04
C PRO A 13 4.60 12.25 -6.56
N PHE A 14 5.80 11.85 -6.17
CA PHE A 14 6.11 11.52 -4.79
C PHE A 14 6.28 12.79 -3.93
N VAL A 15 5.55 12.87 -2.83
CA VAL A 15 5.68 13.92 -1.81
C VAL A 15 5.63 13.26 -0.43
N HIS A 16 6.76 13.19 0.28
CA HIS A 16 6.83 12.52 1.58
C HIS A 16 5.78 13.07 2.56
N GLY A 17 5.05 12.17 3.24
CA GLY A 17 4.02 12.52 4.21
C GLY A 17 2.69 13.01 3.61
N ALA A 18 2.63 13.28 2.30
CA ALA A 18 1.41 13.71 1.61
C ALA A 18 1.01 12.72 0.52
N TRP A 19 1.86 12.51 -0.48
CA TRP A 19 1.67 11.53 -1.55
C TRP A 19 2.81 10.51 -1.48
N ASP A 20 2.65 9.56 -0.56
CA ASP A 20 3.64 8.52 -0.26
C ASP A 20 3.03 7.11 -0.38
N CYS A 21 3.80 6.09 0.01
CA CYS A 21 3.37 4.69 -0.02
C CYS A 21 2.16 4.40 0.88
N TRP A 22 2.03 5.11 2.01
CA TRP A 22 0.88 4.97 2.89
C TRP A 22 -0.34 5.64 2.28
N GLN A 23 -0.20 6.87 1.77
CA GLN A 23 -1.34 7.61 1.24
C GLN A 23 -1.97 6.91 0.04
N VAL A 24 -1.18 6.29 -0.85
CA VAL A 24 -1.78 5.52 -1.95
C VAL A 24 -2.59 4.32 -1.46
N CYS A 25 -2.18 3.68 -0.35
CA CYS A 25 -2.95 2.60 0.28
C CYS A 25 -4.23 3.13 0.93
N ALA A 26 -4.12 4.20 1.72
CA ALA A 26 -5.27 4.83 2.38
C ALA A 26 -6.31 5.31 1.37
N ASP A 27 -5.87 5.91 0.26
CA ASP A 27 -6.77 6.36 -0.80
C ASP A 27 -7.43 5.20 -1.54
N TRP A 28 -6.72 4.09 -1.74
CA TRP A 28 -7.31 2.87 -2.30
C TRP A 28 -8.44 2.35 -1.41
N TYR A 29 -8.22 2.26 -0.09
CA TYR A 29 -9.23 1.83 0.87
C TYR A 29 -10.42 2.78 0.95
N LYS A 30 -10.18 4.10 0.93
CA LYS A 30 -11.26 5.09 0.90
C LYS A 30 -12.10 4.96 -0.36
N ARG A 31 -11.45 4.77 -1.50
CA ARG A 31 -12.11 4.66 -2.79
C ARG A 31 -12.92 3.38 -2.93
N GLU A 32 -12.30 2.24 -2.64
CA GLU A 32 -12.90 0.92 -2.92
C GLU A 32 -13.84 0.48 -1.81
N TRP A 33 -13.49 0.76 -0.54
CA TRP A 33 -14.23 0.25 0.63
C TRP A 33 -14.81 1.35 1.51
N GLY A 34 -14.61 2.63 1.18
CA GLY A 34 -15.09 3.75 2.01
C GLY A 34 -14.39 3.86 3.36
N LEU A 35 -13.23 3.20 3.54
CA LEU A 35 -12.51 3.18 4.81
C LEU A 35 -11.54 4.35 4.90
N GLU A 36 -11.56 5.03 6.04
CA GLU A 36 -10.64 6.12 6.36
C GLU A 36 -9.78 5.73 7.56
N PHE A 37 -8.53 6.19 7.56
CA PHE A 37 -7.58 5.94 8.63
C PHE A 37 -7.20 7.25 9.29
N GLU A 38 -6.95 7.21 10.59
CA GLU A 38 -6.37 8.36 11.29
C GLU A 38 -4.99 8.71 10.72
N ALA A 39 -4.70 10.01 10.66
CA ALA A 39 -3.42 10.50 10.20
C ALA A 39 -2.32 10.22 11.25
N PHE A 40 -1.66 9.07 11.14
CA PHE A 40 -0.47 8.80 11.95
C PHE A 40 0.70 9.68 11.49
N LYS A 41 1.44 10.29 12.43
CA LYS A 41 2.67 11.02 12.11
C LYS A 41 3.74 10.04 11.60
N ARG A 42 4.08 10.14 10.31
CA ARG A 42 5.16 9.38 9.65
C ARG A 42 6.41 10.25 9.60
N ALA A 43 7.17 10.28 10.70
CA ALA A 43 8.46 10.96 10.70
C ALA A 43 9.36 10.35 9.60
N ASP A 44 9.99 11.19 8.78
CA ASP A 44 10.92 10.71 7.76
C ASP A 44 12.12 9.99 8.40
N GLY A 45 12.64 8.95 7.74
CA GLY A 45 13.79 8.19 8.22
C GLY A 45 13.54 7.31 9.47
N TRP A 46 12.29 7.07 9.87
CA TRP A 46 11.99 6.21 11.04
C TRP A 46 12.61 4.81 10.94
N TRP A 47 12.85 4.31 9.72
CA TRP A 47 13.45 2.99 9.46
C TRP A 47 14.98 2.92 9.61
N GLU A 48 15.67 4.03 9.91
CA GLU A 48 17.14 4.09 9.88
C GLU A 48 17.83 3.69 11.20
N SER A 49 17.14 3.83 12.34
CA SER A 49 17.68 3.52 13.66
C SER A 49 16.86 2.46 14.38
N LYS A 50 17.53 1.59 15.14
CA LYS A 50 16.89 0.63 16.05
C LYS A 50 16.17 1.30 17.21
N ASP A 51 16.58 2.53 17.54
CA ASP A 51 15.96 3.32 18.61
C ASP A 51 14.60 3.90 18.21
N ASN A 52 14.26 3.83 16.91
CA ASN A 52 12.97 4.26 16.40
C ASN A 52 11.90 3.16 16.55
N THR A 53 10.64 3.57 16.45
CA THR A 53 9.51 2.64 16.49
C THR A 53 9.25 2.05 15.11
N SER A 54 9.03 0.74 15.03
CA SER A 54 8.58 0.11 13.79
C SER A 54 7.12 0.49 13.49
N LEU A 55 6.88 1.57 12.74
CA LEU A 55 5.57 2.17 12.49
C LEU A 55 4.53 1.17 11.98
N TYR A 56 4.83 0.35 10.97
CA TYR A 56 3.85 -0.63 10.49
C TYR A 56 3.58 -1.69 11.55
N GLU A 57 4.62 -2.29 12.13
CA GLU A 57 4.48 -3.37 13.11
C GLU A 57 3.82 -2.93 14.42
N ALA A 58 4.02 -1.68 14.83
CA ALA A 58 3.48 -1.14 16.07
C ALA A 58 2.02 -0.66 15.94
N ASN A 59 1.57 -0.26 14.74
CA ASN A 59 0.29 0.43 14.58
C ASN A 59 -0.76 -0.37 13.81
N TYR A 60 -0.41 -1.46 13.10
CA TYR A 60 -1.37 -2.13 12.22
C TYR A 60 -2.62 -2.64 12.97
N GLU A 61 -2.48 -3.19 14.17
CA GLU A 61 -3.62 -3.70 14.96
C GLU A 61 -4.56 -2.58 15.39
N ALA A 62 -4.00 -1.46 15.86
CA ALA A 62 -4.77 -0.27 16.23
C ALA A 62 -5.49 0.34 15.02
N ALA A 63 -4.89 0.24 13.84
CA ALA A 63 -5.49 0.66 12.57
C ALA A 63 -6.49 -0.37 11.98
N GLY A 64 -6.85 -1.42 12.73
CA GLY A 64 -7.89 -2.38 12.33
C GLY A 64 -7.41 -3.52 11.44
N PHE A 65 -6.09 -3.68 11.28
CA PHE A 65 -5.50 -4.77 10.51
C PHE A 65 -5.13 -5.97 11.37
N TYR A 66 -5.09 -7.14 10.75
CA TYR A 66 -4.51 -8.36 11.32
C TYR A 66 -3.61 -9.05 10.27
N ARG A 67 -2.67 -9.87 10.76
CA ARG A 67 -1.73 -10.59 9.88
C ARG A 67 -2.41 -11.79 9.23
N VAL A 68 -2.07 -12.03 7.97
CA VAL A 68 -2.47 -13.22 7.20
C VAL A 68 -1.26 -13.81 6.46
N ASP A 69 -1.35 -15.06 6.03
CA ASP A 69 -0.26 -15.73 5.31
C ASP A 69 -0.41 -15.67 3.79
N GLN A 70 -1.65 -15.62 3.30
CA GLN A 70 -1.96 -15.62 1.87
C GLN A 70 -2.68 -14.32 1.49
N PRO A 71 -2.10 -13.52 0.57
CA PRO A 71 -2.67 -12.23 0.22
C PRO A 71 -3.91 -12.38 -0.66
N GLN A 72 -4.88 -11.52 -0.42
CA GLN A 72 -6.08 -11.31 -1.23
C GLN A 72 -6.14 -9.85 -1.65
N ARG A 73 -6.95 -9.57 -2.69
CA ARG A 73 -7.12 -8.21 -3.18
C ARG A 73 -7.52 -7.27 -2.03
N GLY A 74 -6.80 -6.16 -1.92
CA GLY A 74 -6.99 -5.18 -0.85
C GLY A 74 -6.17 -5.45 0.41
N ASP A 75 -5.43 -6.56 0.50
CA ASP A 75 -4.46 -6.73 1.57
C ASP A 75 -3.27 -5.79 1.37
N MET A 76 -2.81 -5.19 2.47
CA MET A 76 -1.61 -4.37 2.48
C MET A 76 -0.37 -5.24 2.61
N ILE A 77 0.53 -5.11 1.64
CA ILE A 77 1.84 -5.75 1.64
C ILE A 77 2.86 -4.76 2.20
N VAL A 78 3.44 -5.08 3.36
CA VAL A 78 4.49 -4.28 3.98
C VAL A 78 5.84 -4.90 3.66
N MET A 79 6.78 -4.06 3.21
CA MET A 79 8.07 -4.47 2.66
C MET A 79 9.24 -3.68 3.26
N GLU A 80 10.42 -4.30 3.21
CA GLU A 80 11.71 -3.65 3.43
C GLU A 80 12.38 -3.32 2.10
N VAL A 81 12.46 -2.05 1.76
CA VAL A 81 13.09 -1.58 0.52
C VAL A 81 14.39 -0.82 0.85
N GLY A 82 15.51 -1.40 0.43
CA GLY A 82 16.84 -0.87 0.69
C GLY A 82 17.51 -1.57 1.89
N ARG A 83 18.52 -0.92 2.47
CA ARG A 83 19.14 -1.37 3.72
C ARG A 83 18.49 -0.59 4.86
N THR A 84 17.47 -1.16 5.48
CA THR A 84 16.70 -0.53 6.56
C THR A 84 16.66 -1.43 7.79
N VAL A 85 16.41 -0.82 8.95
CA VAL A 85 16.23 -1.53 10.22
C VAL A 85 14.80 -2.05 10.35
N TYR A 86 13.83 -1.28 9.85
CA TYR A 86 12.40 -1.60 9.91
C TYR A 86 11.75 -1.58 8.51
N PRO A 87 10.61 -2.28 8.32
CA PRO A 87 9.85 -2.22 7.07
C PRO A 87 9.40 -0.79 6.77
N ASN A 88 9.69 -0.28 5.58
CA ASN A 88 9.56 1.14 5.25
C ASN A 88 8.62 1.42 4.07
N HIS A 89 8.08 0.38 3.44
CA HIS A 89 7.28 0.52 2.23
C HIS A 89 5.99 -0.31 2.33
N ALA A 90 4.90 0.23 1.77
CA ALA A 90 3.63 -0.48 1.67
C ALA A 90 3.05 -0.40 0.25
N GLY A 91 2.24 -1.39 -0.09
CA GLY A 91 1.43 -1.43 -1.30
C GLY A 91 0.16 -2.24 -1.09
N ILE A 92 -0.79 -2.09 -2.01
CA ILE A 92 -2.03 -2.87 -2.03
C ILE A 92 -1.91 -4.02 -3.01
N PHE A 93 -2.10 -5.24 -2.53
CA PHE A 93 -2.19 -6.40 -3.40
C PHE A 93 -3.48 -6.34 -4.21
N LEU A 94 -3.37 -6.46 -5.53
CA LEU A 94 -4.51 -6.40 -6.45
C LEU A 94 -4.97 -7.79 -6.92
N GLY A 95 -4.16 -8.83 -6.68
CA GLY A 95 -4.43 -10.19 -7.16
C GLY A 95 -4.06 -10.35 -8.62
N SER A 96 -4.80 -11.20 -9.35
CA SER A 96 -4.58 -11.45 -10.79
C SER A 96 -5.12 -10.35 -11.69
N ASP A 97 -5.90 -9.41 -11.15
CA ASP A 97 -6.50 -8.31 -11.91
C ASP A 97 -5.86 -6.96 -11.50
N PRO A 98 -5.11 -6.29 -12.40
CA PRO A 98 -4.50 -5.00 -12.10
C PRO A 98 -5.48 -3.83 -12.14
N ALA A 99 -6.75 -4.05 -12.53
CA ALA A 99 -7.70 -2.99 -12.76
C ALA A 99 -7.92 -2.12 -11.51
N LEU A 100 -7.91 -0.81 -11.73
CA LEU A 100 -8.37 0.22 -10.80
C LEU A 100 -9.49 0.96 -11.54
N PRO A 101 -10.76 0.88 -11.08
CA PRO A 101 -11.90 1.46 -11.78
C PRO A 101 -11.62 2.91 -12.23
N GLY A 102 -11.91 3.30 -13.46
CA GLY A 102 -11.69 4.68 -13.91
C GLY A 102 -10.22 5.14 -14.03
N GLU A 103 -9.25 4.23 -13.93
CA GLU A 103 -7.83 4.52 -14.18
C GLU A 103 -7.24 3.55 -15.21
N ASP A 104 -6.40 4.09 -16.10
CA ASP A 104 -5.66 3.30 -17.08
C ASP A 104 -4.32 2.86 -16.47
N GLY A 105 -4.34 1.67 -15.86
CA GLY A 105 -3.16 0.97 -15.37
C GLY A 105 -2.43 0.31 -16.54
N ALA A 106 -1.40 0.99 -17.07
CA ALA A 106 -0.54 0.48 -18.13
C ALA A 106 0.41 -0.63 -17.63
N THR A 107 -0.12 -1.70 -17.07
CA THR A 107 0.65 -2.82 -16.52
C THR A 107 0.38 -4.08 -17.33
N PHE A 108 1.45 -4.70 -17.82
CA PHE A 108 1.41 -5.90 -18.63
C PHE A 108 2.17 -7.03 -17.92
N GLY A 109 1.59 -8.22 -17.86
CA GLY A 109 2.22 -9.39 -17.25
C GLY A 109 1.20 -10.42 -16.74
N PRO A 110 1.66 -11.57 -16.24
CA PRO A 110 0.78 -12.63 -15.74
C PRO A 110 0.22 -12.37 -14.34
N GLY A 111 0.66 -11.31 -13.65
CA GLY A 111 0.36 -11.07 -12.25
C GLY A 111 1.08 -12.06 -11.30
N PRO A 112 0.74 -12.06 -10.00
CA PRO A 112 -0.21 -11.12 -9.37
C PRO A 112 0.31 -9.68 -9.40
N PHE A 113 -0.55 -8.71 -9.08
CA PHE A 113 -0.26 -7.29 -9.21
C PHE A 113 -0.24 -6.58 -7.85
N LEU A 114 0.55 -5.50 -7.76
CA LEU A 114 0.65 -4.66 -6.57
C LEU A 114 0.59 -3.18 -6.99
N LEU A 115 -0.33 -2.43 -6.39
CA LEU A 115 -0.32 -0.97 -6.42
C LEU A 115 0.64 -0.46 -5.35
N HIS A 116 1.57 0.42 -5.71
CA HIS A 116 2.44 1.07 -4.73
C HIS A 116 2.91 2.44 -5.19
N HIS A 117 3.48 3.20 -4.26
CA HIS A 117 4.10 4.50 -4.53
C HIS A 117 5.50 4.51 -3.93
N LEU A 118 6.48 4.15 -4.76
CA LEU A 118 7.86 4.03 -4.33
C LEU A 118 8.52 5.41 -4.16
N TYR A 119 9.39 5.55 -3.16
CA TYR A 119 10.13 6.78 -2.91
C TYR A 119 10.81 7.32 -4.17
N GLY A 120 10.51 8.57 -4.53
CA GLY A 120 11.09 9.27 -5.67
C GLY A 120 10.59 8.80 -7.04
N ARG A 121 9.54 7.97 -7.12
CA ARG A 121 8.92 7.51 -8.37
C ARG A 121 7.42 7.79 -8.37
N PRO A 122 6.79 7.89 -9.55
CA PRO A 122 5.35 7.97 -9.62
C PRO A 122 4.66 6.70 -9.08
N SER A 123 3.46 6.83 -8.54
CA SER A 123 2.66 5.67 -8.16
C SER A 123 2.30 4.81 -9.38
N GLU A 124 2.39 3.50 -9.24
CA GLU A 124 2.25 2.54 -10.35
C GLU A 124 1.69 1.19 -9.87
N VAL A 125 1.18 0.42 -10.83
CA VAL A 125 0.89 -1.01 -10.63
C VAL A 125 2.02 -1.82 -11.25
N ILE A 126 2.56 -2.76 -10.49
CA ILE A 126 3.64 -3.65 -10.92
C ILE A 126 3.20 -5.11 -10.84
N VAL A 127 3.95 -6.00 -11.49
CA VAL A 127 3.88 -7.44 -11.20
C VAL A 127 4.55 -7.70 -9.84
N PHE A 128 3.78 -8.27 -8.92
CA PHE A 128 4.22 -8.68 -7.60
C PHE A 128 4.86 -10.06 -7.65
N GLY A 129 6.19 -10.08 -7.50
CA GLY A 129 6.98 -11.30 -7.49
C GLY A 129 8.46 -11.00 -7.33
N GLY A 130 9.27 -12.06 -7.35
CA GLY A 130 10.74 -11.98 -7.27
C GLY A 130 11.21 -11.04 -6.15
N PRO A 131 12.00 -9.99 -6.46
CA PRO A 131 12.55 -9.10 -5.44
C PRO A 131 11.50 -8.40 -4.54
N TRP A 132 10.25 -8.23 -4.98
CA TRP A 132 9.19 -7.66 -4.13
C TRP A 132 8.66 -8.67 -3.12
N LEU A 133 8.55 -9.93 -3.53
CA LEU A 133 8.15 -11.02 -2.66
C LEU A 133 9.23 -11.26 -1.58
N ASP A 134 10.50 -11.29 -1.95
CA ASP A 134 11.62 -11.49 -1.01
C ASP A 134 11.73 -10.41 0.08
N ARG A 135 11.22 -9.22 -0.23
CA ARG A 135 11.20 -8.05 0.66
C ARG A 135 9.94 -7.98 1.53
N THR A 136 8.96 -8.84 1.31
CA THR A 136 7.73 -8.85 2.10
C THR A 136 8.03 -9.24 3.54
N ARG A 137 7.44 -8.49 4.47
CA ARG A 137 7.56 -8.71 5.91
C ARG A 137 6.23 -8.97 6.56
N LEU A 138 5.19 -8.26 6.12
CA LEU A 138 3.83 -8.44 6.61
C LEU A 138 2.86 -8.46 5.45
N ILE A 139 1.83 -9.30 5.59
CA ILE A 139 0.62 -9.25 4.79
C ILE A 139 -0.51 -8.94 5.77
N LEU A 140 -1.16 -7.80 5.56
CA LEU A 140 -2.11 -7.23 6.51
C LEU A 140 -3.48 -7.15 5.86
N ARG A 141 -4.47 -7.79 6.49
CA ARG A 141 -5.87 -7.71 6.10
C ARG A 141 -6.62 -6.79 7.03
N HIS A 142 -7.42 -5.88 6.49
CA HIS A 142 -8.30 -5.06 7.31
C HIS A 142 -9.49 -5.90 7.80
N LYS A 143 -9.92 -5.70 9.05
CA LYS A 143 -11.09 -6.41 9.63
C LYS A 143 -12.39 -6.18 8.84
N ASP A 144 -12.51 -5.02 8.20
CA ASP A 144 -13.65 -4.63 7.37
C ASP A 144 -13.40 -4.90 5.87
N ALA A 145 -12.49 -5.83 5.54
CA ALA A 145 -12.22 -6.21 4.16
C ALA A 145 -13.49 -6.70 3.46
N GLN A 146 -13.79 -6.09 2.31
CA GLN A 146 -14.91 -6.51 1.48
C GLN A 146 -14.45 -7.55 0.47
N THR A 147 -15.12 -8.71 0.45
CA THR A 147 -14.90 -9.72 -0.59
C THR A 147 -15.23 -9.09 -1.93
N THR A 148 -14.25 -9.01 -2.82
CA THR A 148 -14.48 -8.62 -4.21
C THR A 148 -15.20 -9.79 -4.88
N THR A 149 -16.51 -9.66 -5.10
CA THR A 149 -17.32 -10.61 -5.90
C THR A 149 -16.94 -10.58 -7.37
#